data_AF-A0A135UKJ2-F1
#
_entry.id   AF-A0A135UKJ2-F1
#
_cell.length_a   1.000
_cell.length_b   1.000
_cell.length_c   1.000
_cell.angle_alpha   90.00
_cell.angle_beta   90.00
_cell.angle_gamma   90.00
#
_symmetry.space_group_name_H-M   'P 1'
#
loop_
_entity.id
_entity.type
_entity.pdbx_description
1 polymer ?
#
loop_
_entity_poly.entity_id
_entity_poly.type
_entity_poly.pdbx_seq_one_letter_code
_entity_poly.pdbx_strand_id
1 'polypeptide(L)'
;MNWLFDLVNVFSLPIIQYLEDKDKLTSLEDINWNTTHGQQIDTRGLFGLEDFASFVTTLAMQKPSTNTIDKILPHHVFQLQCIVDATTIWRGWSFDEQSGHRIKGPAATFVPTWHVKTFLGRGGANQRPGFLPVTCELREHALEHPKPVYTLFQDCPLWDLGADFESLMGLSRMAEGAEHPSKVASRFSHANSNGLWDYSPYLCDVGLVEGLRLAYSASMATRNQIIEPITFVHLHNMLKERGYLDQMTSIRVHRVAGFFRAFFKDSIFPKGEIPKFKFARCFQGLLDTSKIPSIDGYDVGDLSNLSMFRTKSQLVLYQEASWDPSRIPEKLLDPWSAIGIVRLDQARRFNPATGEVQFEETELVRTALNKGMSDEWLGVSVTFDEGMEIAEECRVLFKPKMLANPKGQEDNSTDWGYLEIFLEDLEAAKIDISNDVVGCRALSGFNYTEIAWTLMNMFQKIEDELDEQGGLDWRCSGCSHDSQASAAHNRLHLARSVMDSDQDNKERLSVFAKHFEYAFSDLTDYM
;
A
#
# COMPACT_ATOMS: atom_id res chain seq x y z
N MET A 1 32.07 4.55 -1.02
CA MET A 1 32.74 3.98 0.16
C MET A 1 32.09 4.38 1.48
N ASN A 2 32.07 5.66 1.90
CA ASN A 2 31.47 6.05 3.19
C ASN A 2 30.01 5.57 3.37
N TRP A 3 29.21 5.60 2.30
CA TRP A 3 27.83 5.11 2.33
C TRP A 3 27.70 3.62 2.68
N LEU A 4 28.58 2.75 2.17
CA LEU A 4 28.55 1.31 2.49
C LEU A 4 28.96 1.05 3.95
N PHE A 5 29.88 1.84 4.51
CA PHE A 5 30.19 1.76 5.94
C PHE A 5 28.97 2.13 6.79
N ASP A 6 28.29 3.21 6.44
CA ASP A 6 27.07 3.60 7.14
C ASP A 6 25.96 2.56 6.97
N LEU A 7 25.83 1.91 5.81
CA LEU A 7 24.86 0.84 5.58
C LEU A 7 25.09 -0.33 6.54
N VAL A 8 26.32 -0.83 6.62
CA VAL A 8 26.71 -1.91 7.54
C VAL A 8 26.47 -1.50 8.99
N ASN A 9 26.85 -0.27 9.34
CA ASN A 9 26.69 0.26 10.69
C ASN A 9 25.22 0.39 11.12
N VAL A 10 24.34 0.95 10.27
CA VAL A 10 22.91 1.06 10.55
C VAL A 10 22.27 -0.32 10.68
N PHE A 11 22.56 -1.22 9.75
CA PHE A 11 21.95 -2.54 9.71
C PHE A 11 22.40 -3.43 10.89
N SER A 12 23.69 -3.41 11.22
CA SER A 12 24.26 -4.26 12.28
C SER A 12 23.92 -3.79 13.69
N LEU A 13 23.67 -2.50 13.91
CA LEU A 13 23.54 -1.92 15.25
C LEU A 13 22.39 -2.54 16.08
N PRO A 14 21.14 -2.68 15.58
CA PRO A 14 20.06 -3.32 16.35
C PRO A 14 20.37 -4.76 16.73
N ILE A 15 21.02 -5.51 15.83
CA ILE A 15 21.40 -6.91 16.04
C ILE A 15 22.46 -7.01 17.14
N ILE A 16 23.48 -6.17 17.09
CA ILE A 16 24.54 -6.12 18.11
C ILE A 16 23.94 -5.75 19.47
N GLN A 17 23.12 -4.70 19.53
CA GLN A 17 22.46 -4.28 20.78
C GLN A 17 21.62 -5.41 21.38
N TYR A 18 20.81 -6.08 20.56
CA TYR A 18 20.00 -7.22 21.02
C TYR A 18 20.86 -8.37 21.57
N LEU A 19 21.95 -8.72 20.89
CA LEU A 19 22.84 -9.80 21.33
C LEU A 19 23.61 -9.43 22.61
N GLU A 20 24.03 -8.17 22.76
CA GLU A 20 24.63 -7.64 23.98
C GLU A 20 23.65 -7.71 25.15
N ASP A 21 22.42 -7.23 24.96
CA ASP A 21 21.37 -7.21 26.00
C ASP A 21 20.98 -8.63 26.46
N LYS A 22 21.18 -9.63 25.60
CA LYS A 22 20.96 -11.05 25.91
C LYS A 22 22.19 -11.78 26.42
N ASP A 23 23.34 -11.11 26.55
CA ASP A 23 24.64 -11.71 26.88
C ASP A 23 25.01 -12.88 25.93
N LYS A 24 24.63 -12.74 24.66
CA LYS A 24 24.84 -13.70 23.56
C LYS A 24 25.78 -13.19 22.49
N LEU A 25 26.35 -11.99 22.68
CA LEU A 25 27.27 -11.43 21.70
C LEU A 25 28.54 -12.27 21.64
N THR A 26 28.70 -13.02 20.55
CA THR A 26 29.94 -13.72 20.20
C THR A 26 30.82 -12.83 19.31
N SER A 27 31.84 -13.41 18.69
CA SER A 27 32.60 -12.70 17.66
C SER A 27 31.67 -12.30 16.49
N LEU A 28 31.90 -11.13 15.90
CA LEU A 28 31.07 -10.61 14.79
C LEU A 28 31.10 -11.51 13.54
N GLU A 29 32.18 -12.27 13.39
CA GLU A 29 32.41 -13.24 12.31
C GLU A 29 31.58 -14.53 12.47
N ASP A 30 31.14 -14.85 13.69
CA ASP A 30 30.31 -16.02 13.99
C ASP A 30 28.81 -15.69 13.96
N ILE A 31 28.44 -14.41 13.85
CA ILE A 31 27.05 -13.97 13.74
C ILE A 31 26.52 -14.31 12.34
N ASN A 32 25.34 -14.95 12.29
CA ASN A 32 24.63 -15.12 11.04
C ASN A 32 23.91 -13.81 10.69
N TRP A 33 24.50 -13.04 9.78
CA TRP A 33 23.93 -11.78 9.30
C TRP A 33 22.82 -11.95 8.26
N ASN A 34 22.56 -13.19 7.81
CA ASN A 34 21.51 -13.47 6.84
C ASN A 34 20.12 -13.26 7.46
N THR A 35 19.33 -12.38 6.87
CA THR A 35 17.99 -11.98 7.32
C THR A 35 16.88 -12.90 6.88
N THR A 36 17.18 -14.05 6.24
CA THR A 36 16.13 -14.98 5.81
C THR A 36 15.22 -15.31 6.99
N HIS A 37 13.96 -14.87 6.92
CA HIS A 37 12.99 -14.88 8.01
C HIS A 37 13.06 -16.18 8.81
N GLY A 38 13.30 -16.06 10.12
CA GLY A 38 13.08 -17.17 11.06
C GLY A 38 14.28 -17.78 11.78
N GLN A 39 15.47 -17.16 11.84
CA GLN A 39 16.57 -17.79 12.59
C GLN A 39 17.34 -17.00 13.65
N GLN A 40 17.15 -15.70 13.91
CA GLN A 40 17.79 -15.15 15.12
C GLN A 40 17.16 -13.91 15.77
N ILE A 41 16.64 -12.94 15.01
CA ILE A 41 16.02 -11.74 15.61
C ILE A 41 14.96 -11.20 14.62
N ASP A 42 13.74 -10.94 15.10
CA ASP A 42 12.63 -10.40 14.29
C ASP A 42 12.68 -8.86 14.18
N THR A 43 13.86 -8.26 14.39
CA THR A 43 14.05 -6.81 14.38
C THR A 43 14.49 -6.35 13.00
N ARG A 44 13.61 -5.60 12.34
CA ARG A 44 13.92 -4.91 11.08
C ARG A 44 15.10 -3.96 11.25
N GLY A 45 16.10 -4.07 10.36
CA GLY A 45 17.29 -3.22 10.42
C GLY A 45 17.22 -1.98 9.51
N LEU A 46 16.55 -2.10 8.38
CA LEU A 46 16.49 -1.07 7.33
C LEU A 46 15.32 -1.30 6.39
N PHE A 47 14.66 -0.23 5.94
CA PHE A 47 13.63 -0.32 4.90
C PHE A 47 14.24 -0.34 3.49
N GLY A 48 13.76 -1.25 2.65
CA GLY A 48 13.96 -1.33 1.19
C GLY A 48 15.26 -2.00 0.74
N LEU A 49 16.30 -2.01 1.58
CA LEU A 49 17.62 -2.58 1.25
C LEU A 49 18.06 -3.66 2.24
N GLU A 50 17.14 -4.31 2.96
CA GLU A 50 17.48 -5.26 4.02
C GLU A 50 18.36 -6.42 3.52
N ASP A 51 17.97 -7.11 2.44
CA ASP A 51 18.75 -8.22 1.88
C ASP A 51 20.14 -7.78 1.39
N PHE A 52 20.22 -6.60 0.76
CA PHE A 52 21.48 -6.04 0.29
C PHE A 52 22.38 -5.64 1.47
N ALA A 53 21.82 -5.02 2.51
CA ALA A 53 22.53 -4.64 3.71
C ALA A 53 23.02 -5.88 4.48
N SER A 54 22.19 -6.92 4.57
CA SER A 54 22.54 -8.23 5.11
C SER A 54 23.72 -8.85 4.35
N PHE A 55 23.66 -8.86 3.01
CA PHE A 55 24.75 -9.35 2.17
C PHE A 55 26.06 -8.57 2.38
N VAL A 56 26.02 -7.24 2.29
CA VAL A 56 27.21 -6.39 2.46
C VAL A 56 27.79 -6.53 3.87
N THR A 57 26.94 -6.62 4.90
CA THR A 57 27.36 -6.84 6.29
C THR A 57 27.99 -8.22 6.46
N THR A 58 27.40 -9.25 5.86
CA THR A 58 27.96 -10.61 5.85
C THR A 58 29.37 -10.61 5.29
N LEU A 59 29.60 -9.89 4.18
CA LEU A 59 30.93 -9.73 3.58
C LEU A 59 31.89 -8.96 4.49
N ALA A 60 31.43 -7.85 5.06
CA ALA A 60 32.24 -6.97 5.89
C ALA A 60 32.71 -7.62 7.21
N MET A 61 31.91 -8.55 7.75
CA MET A 61 32.19 -9.24 9.02
C MET A 61 32.91 -10.58 8.84
N GLN A 62 33.30 -10.97 7.62
CA GLN A 62 34.10 -12.18 7.41
C GLN A 62 35.53 -12.03 7.96
N LYS A 63 36.16 -13.16 8.29
CA LYS A 63 37.60 -13.22 8.60
C LYS A 63 38.43 -12.64 7.44
N PRO A 64 39.50 -11.86 7.71
CA PRO A 64 40.33 -11.23 6.66
C PRO A 64 40.93 -12.17 5.61
N SER A 65 40.98 -13.48 5.87
CA SER A 65 41.49 -14.52 4.95
C SER A 65 40.40 -15.26 4.17
N THR A 66 39.13 -14.89 4.33
CA THR A 66 38.01 -15.56 3.67
C THR A 66 37.91 -15.14 2.21
N ASN A 67 37.89 -16.10 1.29
CA ASN A 67 37.57 -15.80 -0.11
C ASN A 67 36.08 -15.46 -0.24
N THR A 68 35.80 -14.23 -0.65
CA THR A 68 34.44 -13.70 -0.80
C THR A 68 34.01 -13.54 -2.26
N ILE A 69 34.92 -13.73 -3.22
CA ILE A 69 34.67 -13.45 -4.64
C ILE A 69 33.48 -14.28 -5.15
N ASP A 70 33.46 -15.57 -4.81
CA ASP A 70 32.40 -16.49 -5.27
C ASP A 70 31.02 -16.20 -4.64
N LYS A 71 30.96 -15.34 -3.60
CA LYS A 71 29.72 -14.91 -2.96
C LYS A 71 29.11 -13.67 -3.64
N ILE A 72 29.89 -12.94 -4.45
CA ILE A 72 29.43 -11.72 -5.12
C ILE A 72 28.75 -12.09 -6.44
N LEU A 73 27.44 -12.26 -6.37
CA LEU A 73 26.61 -12.57 -7.54
C LEU A 73 26.31 -11.32 -8.39
N PRO A 74 26.01 -11.48 -9.69
CA PRO A 74 25.74 -10.36 -10.59
C PRO A 74 24.63 -9.40 -10.12
N HIS A 75 23.58 -9.90 -9.47
CA HIS A 75 22.49 -9.06 -8.96
C HIS A 75 22.94 -8.13 -7.82
N HIS A 76 23.90 -8.54 -6.99
CA HIS A 76 24.48 -7.66 -5.96
C HIS A 76 25.25 -6.50 -6.60
N VAL A 77 26.00 -6.78 -7.66
CA VAL A 77 26.74 -5.75 -8.41
C VAL A 77 25.77 -4.82 -9.11
N PHE A 78 24.72 -5.37 -9.73
CA PHE A 78 23.67 -4.59 -10.38
C PHE A 78 22.95 -3.65 -9.39
N GLN A 79 22.55 -4.13 -8.21
CA GLN A 79 21.92 -3.29 -7.20
C GLN A 79 22.85 -2.18 -6.70
N LEU A 80 24.13 -2.48 -6.49
CA LEU A 80 25.13 -1.45 -6.15
C LEU A 80 25.29 -0.42 -7.28
N GLN A 81 25.27 -0.86 -8.53
CA GLN A 81 25.32 0.02 -9.69
C GLN A 81 24.09 0.96 -9.72
N CYS A 82 22.88 0.45 -9.48
CA CYS A 82 21.67 1.27 -9.38
C CYS A 82 21.77 2.33 -8.27
N ILE A 83 22.33 1.97 -7.11
CA ILE A 83 22.56 2.93 -6.00
C ILE A 83 23.52 4.04 -6.43
N VAL A 84 24.62 3.69 -7.10
CA VAL A 84 25.60 4.66 -7.62
C VAL A 84 24.99 5.53 -8.71
N ASP A 85 24.25 4.96 -9.64
CA ASP A 85 23.63 5.67 -10.76
C ASP A 85 22.58 6.66 -10.27
N ALA A 86 21.69 6.26 -9.36
CA ALA A 86 20.72 7.17 -8.75
C ALA A 86 21.41 8.34 -8.04
N THR A 87 22.49 8.06 -7.30
CA THR A 87 23.27 9.09 -6.60
C THR A 87 23.93 10.05 -7.58
N THR A 88 24.49 9.55 -8.68
CA THR A 88 25.18 10.39 -9.66
C THR A 88 24.22 11.22 -10.51
N ILE A 89 23.07 10.65 -10.88
CA ILE A 89 21.96 11.38 -11.53
C ILE A 89 21.49 12.53 -10.66
N TRP A 90 21.25 12.27 -9.39
CA TRP A 90 20.90 13.32 -8.43
C TRP A 90 21.96 14.43 -8.35
N ARG A 91 23.25 14.06 -8.45
CA ARG A 91 24.37 15.02 -8.50
C ARG A 91 24.55 15.73 -9.84
N GLY A 92 23.67 15.49 -10.81
CA GLY A 92 23.62 16.18 -12.09
C GLY A 92 24.34 15.49 -13.23
N TRP A 93 24.81 14.24 -13.05
CA TRP A 93 25.35 13.44 -14.15
C TRP A 93 24.22 12.72 -14.88
N SER A 94 24.03 13.03 -16.16
CA SER A 94 23.02 12.39 -17.01
C SER A 94 23.65 11.91 -18.31
N PHE A 95 23.02 10.93 -18.95
CA PHE A 95 23.36 10.50 -20.30
C PHE A 95 22.28 10.96 -21.28
N ASP A 96 22.71 11.45 -22.44
CA ASP A 96 21.86 11.86 -23.54
C ASP A 96 22.33 11.17 -24.81
N GLU A 97 21.43 10.55 -25.55
CA GLU A 97 21.81 9.78 -26.74
C GLU A 97 22.50 10.65 -27.80
N GLN A 98 22.16 11.94 -27.88
CA GLN A 98 22.73 12.87 -28.86
C GLN A 98 24.01 13.57 -28.36
N SER A 99 24.07 13.89 -27.07
CA SER A 99 25.14 14.69 -26.46
C SER A 99 26.12 13.91 -25.60
N GLY A 100 25.91 12.60 -25.42
CA GLY A 100 26.67 11.75 -24.51
C GLY A 100 26.49 12.12 -23.04
N HIS A 101 27.56 12.00 -22.26
CA HIS A 101 27.55 12.33 -20.83
C HIS A 101 27.48 13.84 -20.59
N ARG A 102 26.47 14.28 -19.82
CA ARG A 102 26.28 15.68 -19.43
C ARG A 102 26.36 15.81 -17.92
N ILE A 103 27.18 16.74 -17.44
CA ILE A 103 27.28 17.09 -16.02
C ILE A 103 26.70 18.50 -15.85
N LYS A 104 25.63 18.60 -15.06
CA LYS A 104 25.00 19.85 -14.65
C LYS A 104 25.15 20.01 -13.13
N GLY A 105 24.83 21.19 -12.61
CA GLY A 105 24.66 21.34 -11.16
C GLY A 105 23.55 20.41 -10.65
N PRO A 106 23.64 19.92 -9.39
CA PRO A 106 22.57 19.12 -8.78
C PRO A 106 21.26 19.91 -8.80
N ALA A 107 20.13 19.20 -8.95
CA ALA A 107 18.81 19.83 -8.92
C ALA A 107 18.62 20.58 -7.60
N ALA A 108 18.53 21.91 -7.65
CA ALA A 108 18.56 22.77 -6.47
C ALA A 108 17.45 22.51 -5.46
N THR A 109 16.34 21.91 -5.91
CA THR A 109 15.14 21.66 -5.10
C THR A 109 14.94 20.19 -4.73
N PHE A 110 15.75 19.27 -5.28
CA PHE A 110 15.56 17.85 -5.01
C PHE A 110 16.28 17.43 -3.73
N VAL A 111 15.49 16.97 -2.76
CA VAL A 111 15.96 16.39 -1.51
C VAL A 111 15.57 14.91 -1.50
N PRO A 112 16.52 13.95 -1.46
CA PRO A 112 16.22 12.53 -1.53
C PRO A 112 15.15 12.08 -0.50
N THR A 113 15.24 12.58 0.72
CA THR A 113 14.32 12.23 1.81
C THR A 113 12.95 12.91 1.74
N TRP A 114 12.66 13.73 0.72
CA TRP A 114 11.42 14.53 0.68
C TRP A 114 10.16 13.66 0.61
N HIS A 115 10.10 12.67 -0.27
CA HIS A 115 8.92 11.79 -0.39
C HIS A 115 8.69 10.98 0.89
N VAL A 116 9.76 10.43 1.47
CA VAL A 116 9.72 9.71 2.75
C VAL A 116 9.22 10.61 3.87
N LYS A 117 9.76 11.84 3.99
CA LYS A 117 9.31 12.80 5.00
C LYS A 117 7.86 13.21 4.79
N THR A 118 7.41 13.34 3.55
CA THR A 118 6.01 13.67 3.22
C THR A 118 5.08 12.54 3.63
N PHE A 119 5.41 11.30 3.26
CA PHE A 119 4.66 10.10 3.68
C PHE A 119 4.57 9.98 5.19
N LEU A 120 5.66 10.22 5.92
CA LEU A 120 5.68 10.16 7.38
C LEU A 120 5.04 11.37 8.07
N GLY A 121 4.89 12.51 7.38
CA GLY A 121 4.39 13.76 7.98
C GLY A 121 5.47 14.58 8.72
N ARG A 122 6.73 14.50 8.30
CA ARG A 122 7.91 15.07 8.98
C ARG A 122 8.44 16.40 8.43
N GLY A 123 7.89 16.96 7.35
CA GLY A 123 8.51 18.10 6.67
C GLY A 123 8.07 19.51 7.13
N GLY A 124 7.55 19.66 8.35
CA GLY A 124 7.38 20.94 9.04
C GLY A 124 5.93 21.44 9.20
N ALA A 125 5.75 22.57 9.90
CA ALA A 125 4.47 23.08 10.42
C ALA A 125 3.38 23.41 9.37
N ASN A 126 3.72 23.47 8.08
CA ASN A 126 2.78 23.73 6.98
C ASN A 126 2.51 22.48 6.11
N GLN A 127 3.03 21.31 6.51
CA GLN A 127 2.79 20.07 5.78
C GLN A 127 1.56 19.33 6.32
N ARG A 128 0.89 18.64 5.41
CA ARG A 128 -0.29 17.81 5.68
C ARG A 128 0.07 16.68 6.64
N PRO A 129 -0.89 16.15 7.43
CA PRO A 129 -0.64 15.00 8.28
C PRO A 129 -0.25 13.80 7.40
N GLY A 130 0.92 13.24 7.66
CA GLY A 130 1.35 11.96 7.07
C GLY A 130 0.90 10.79 7.95
N PHE A 131 1.54 9.63 7.75
CA PHE A 131 1.22 8.42 8.47
C PHE A 131 1.40 8.57 10.00
N LEU A 132 2.55 9.12 10.45
CA LEU A 132 2.91 9.14 11.88
C LEU A 132 1.97 9.99 12.74
N PRO A 133 1.65 11.26 12.41
CA PRO A 133 0.76 12.08 13.22
C PRO A 133 -0.60 11.40 13.48
N VAL A 134 -1.18 10.81 12.44
CA VAL A 134 -2.48 10.12 12.53
C VAL A 134 -2.38 8.87 13.40
N THR A 135 -1.32 8.08 13.25
CA THR A 135 -1.11 6.91 14.13
C THR A 135 -0.89 7.33 15.58
N CYS A 136 -0.19 8.44 15.85
CA CYS A 136 0.01 8.94 17.21
C CYS A 136 -1.31 9.37 17.85
N GLU A 137 -2.12 10.17 17.14
CA GLU A 137 -3.45 10.57 17.64
C GLU A 137 -4.34 9.36 17.93
N LEU A 138 -4.41 8.41 16.99
CA LEU A 138 -5.19 7.18 17.18
C LEU A 138 -4.69 6.38 18.39
N ARG A 139 -3.36 6.32 18.60
CA ARG A 139 -2.73 5.64 19.73
C ARG A 139 -3.05 6.30 21.06
N GLU A 140 -2.96 7.63 21.14
CA GLU A 140 -3.32 8.40 22.34
C GLU A 140 -4.79 8.14 22.74
N HIS A 141 -5.70 8.16 21.76
CA HIS A 141 -7.11 7.86 22.00
C HIS A 141 -7.39 6.39 22.35
N ALA A 142 -6.63 5.45 21.79
CA ALA A 142 -6.80 4.02 22.05
C ALA A 142 -6.22 3.59 23.40
N LEU A 143 -5.09 4.17 23.82
CA LEU A 143 -4.32 3.71 24.99
C LEU A 143 -4.49 4.62 26.22
N GLU A 144 -4.52 5.93 26.05
CA GLU A 144 -4.51 6.88 27.17
C GLU A 144 -5.93 7.25 27.63
N HIS A 145 -6.90 7.23 26.72
CA HIS A 145 -8.32 7.50 27.00
C HIS A 145 -9.22 6.36 26.51
N PRO A 146 -9.04 5.12 27.03
CA PRO A 146 -9.65 3.93 26.46
C PRO A 146 -11.18 4.01 26.53
N LYS A 147 -11.79 4.36 25.40
CA LYS A 147 -13.21 4.11 25.17
C LYS A 147 -13.36 2.67 24.68
N PRO A 148 -14.45 1.95 25.04
CA PRO A 148 -14.69 0.58 24.56
C PRO A 148 -14.56 0.43 23.04
N VAL A 149 -14.84 1.50 22.30
CA VAL A 149 -14.78 1.56 20.84
C VAL A 149 -13.37 1.55 20.25
N TYR A 150 -12.35 1.97 21.00
CA TYR A 150 -10.95 1.97 20.55
C TYR A 150 -10.17 0.74 20.99
N THR A 151 -10.78 -0.16 21.76
CA THR A 151 -10.14 -1.40 22.25
C THR A 151 -9.66 -2.31 21.12
N LEU A 152 -10.33 -2.29 19.95
CA LEU A 152 -9.90 -3.02 18.74
C LEU A 152 -8.53 -2.57 18.22
N PHE A 153 -8.09 -1.39 18.62
CA PHE A 153 -6.79 -0.89 18.25
C PHE A 153 -5.73 -1.19 19.31
N GLN A 154 -6.01 -1.86 20.44
CA GLN A 154 -4.97 -2.09 21.46
C GLN A 154 -3.80 -2.93 20.94
N ASP A 155 -4.09 -4.00 20.20
CA ASP A 155 -3.10 -4.91 19.59
C ASP A 155 -2.99 -4.67 18.07
N CYS A 156 -3.08 -3.41 17.64
CA CYS A 156 -3.09 -3.06 16.23
C CYS A 156 -1.69 -3.17 15.60
N PRO A 157 -1.52 -3.86 14.44
CA PRO A 157 -0.22 -3.95 13.76
C PRO A 157 0.32 -2.59 13.28
N LEU A 158 -0.53 -1.56 13.23
CA LEU A 158 -0.12 -0.20 12.90
C LEU A 158 0.82 0.41 13.95
N TRP A 159 0.83 -0.08 15.19
CA TRP A 159 1.69 0.45 16.26
C TRP A 159 3.14 0.09 16.08
N ASP A 160 3.41 -1.20 15.92
CA ASP A 160 4.77 -1.70 15.71
C ASP A 160 5.33 -1.13 14.40
N LEU A 161 4.50 -1.09 13.36
CA LEU A 161 4.87 -0.47 12.09
C LEU A 161 5.14 1.03 12.23
N GLY A 162 4.33 1.76 13.02
CA GLY A 162 4.54 3.18 13.30
C GLY A 162 5.85 3.44 14.03
N ALA A 163 6.20 2.62 15.03
CA ALA A 163 7.45 2.70 15.76
C ALA A 163 8.67 2.40 14.86
N ASP A 164 8.54 1.42 13.97
CA ASP A 164 9.57 1.12 12.96
C ASP A 164 9.74 2.30 11.99
N PHE A 165 8.65 2.86 11.47
CA PHE A 165 8.69 4.04 10.59
C PHE A 165 9.32 5.24 11.29
N GLU A 166 9.00 5.45 12.56
CA GLU A 166 9.56 6.52 13.35
C GLU A 166 11.09 6.36 13.45
N SER A 167 11.56 5.18 13.84
CA SER A 167 12.97 4.96 14.19
C SER A 167 13.89 4.56 13.01
N LEU A 168 13.34 4.07 11.90
CA LEU A 168 14.13 3.47 10.81
C LEU A 168 13.88 4.08 9.44
N MET A 169 12.76 4.76 9.19
CA MET A 169 12.42 5.26 7.86
C MET A 169 12.81 6.73 7.66
N GLY A 170 13.72 6.97 6.71
CA GLY A 170 14.22 8.31 6.38
C GLY A 170 15.13 8.94 7.45
N LEU A 171 15.31 8.27 8.58
CA LEU A 171 16.22 8.60 9.67
C LEU A 171 17.00 7.34 10.05
N SER A 172 18.30 7.49 10.29
CA SER A 172 19.12 6.41 10.85
C SER A 172 19.19 6.55 12.38
N ARG A 173 19.20 5.43 13.10
CA ARG A 173 19.44 5.43 14.56
C ARG A 173 20.77 6.06 14.97
N MET A 174 21.75 6.12 14.06
CA MET A 174 23.00 6.85 14.29
C MET A 174 22.82 8.37 14.27
N ALA A 175 21.77 8.88 13.63
CA ALA A 175 21.45 10.30 13.54
C ALA A 175 20.76 10.84 14.81
N GLU A 176 20.05 9.99 15.56
CA GLU A 176 19.37 10.34 16.81
C GLU A 176 20.33 10.53 17.99
N GLY A 177 21.65 10.48 17.75
CA GLY A 177 22.65 10.60 18.80
C GLY A 177 22.55 9.39 19.72
N ALA A 178 22.93 8.22 19.21
CA ALA A 178 23.00 7.02 20.01
C ALA A 178 23.65 7.34 21.38
N GLU A 179 23.01 6.94 22.48
CA GLU A 179 23.53 7.11 23.85
C GLU A 179 24.93 6.50 24.03
N HIS A 180 25.41 5.75 23.03
CA HIS A 180 26.75 5.20 22.90
C HIS A 180 27.44 5.61 21.59
N PRO A 181 27.88 6.88 21.44
CA PRO A 181 28.66 7.35 20.28
C PRO A 181 30.00 6.60 20.10
N SER A 182 30.41 5.84 21.12
CA SER A 182 31.65 5.08 21.19
C SER A 182 31.60 3.72 20.50
N LYS A 183 30.42 3.17 20.15
CA LYS A 183 30.32 1.83 19.55
C LYS A 183 30.33 1.86 18.02
N VAL A 184 29.50 2.70 17.39
CA VAL A 184 29.42 2.82 15.92
C VAL A 184 29.02 4.25 15.56
N ALA A 185 29.86 4.96 14.79
CA ALA A 185 29.60 6.34 14.38
C ALA A 185 29.42 6.43 12.86
N SER A 186 28.49 7.29 12.42
CA SER A 186 28.33 7.62 11.00
C SER A 186 29.63 8.22 10.45
N ARG A 187 30.05 7.75 9.27
CA ARG A 187 31.17 8.34 8.50
C ARG A 187 30.85 9.74 7.99
N PHE A 188 29.58 10.13 8.02
CA PHE A 188 29.11 11.47 7.70
C PHE A 188 28.91 12.36 8.93
N SER A 189 29.21 11.91 10.14
CA SER A 189 29.05 12.66 11.41
C SER A 189 29.62 14.08 11.40
N HIS A 190 30.67 14.35 10.61
CA HIS A 190 31.26 15.68 10.47
C HIS A 190 30.36 16.70 9.73
N ALA A 191 29.34 16.24 9.01
CA ALA A 191 28.43 17.07 8.23
C ALA A 191 26.96 16.75 8.48
N ASN A 192 26.59 15.48 8.44
CA ASN A 192 25.24 14.98 8.65
C ASN A 192 25.25 13.50 9.06
N SER A 193 24.92 13.19 10.31
CA SER A 193 24.85 11.81 10.80
C SER A 193 23.74 10.96 10.18
N ASN A 194 22.83 11.57 9.40
CA ASN A 194 21.82 10.88 8.60
C ASN A 194 22.24 10.63 7.14
N GLY A 195 23.55 10.62 6.87
CA GLY A 195 24.10 10.54 5.51
C GLY A 195 23.69 9.28 4.73
N LEU A 196 23.30 8.18 5.40
CA LEU A 196 22.79 6.99 4.71
C LEU A 196 21.54 7.31 3.86
N TRP A 197 20.57 8.01 4.46
CA TRP A 197 19.32 8.39 3.80
C TRP A 197 19.48 9.67 2.97
N ASP A 198 20.13 10.71 3.51
CA ASP A 198 20.21 12.00 2.84
C ASP A 198 21.10 12.02 1.58
N TYR A 199 21.92 10.99 1.38
CA TYR A 199 22.77 10.85 0.18
C TYR A 199 22.38 9.69 -0.75
N SER A 200 21.25 9.02 -0.53
CA SER A 200 20.84 7.87 -1.35
C SER A 200 19.39 7.98 -1.82
N PRO A 201 19.14 8.58 -3.00
CA PRO A 201 17.83 8.58 -3.64
C PRO A 201 17.27 7.16 -3.81
N TYR A 202 18.12 6.20 -4.20
CA TYR A 202 17.72 4.81 -4.37
C TYR A 202 17.13 4.23 -3.08
N LEU A 203 17.84 4.36 -1.95
CA LEU A 203 17.36 3.88 -0.65
C LEU A 203 16.06 4.58 -0.24
N CYS A 204 15.95 5.89 -0.46
CA CYS A 204 14.72 6.63 -0.17
C CYS A 204 13.52 6.05 -0.94
N ASP A 205 13.69 5.76 -2.22
CA ASP A 205 12.61 5.26 -3.08
C ASP A 205 12.24 3.81 -2.73
N VAL A 206 13.21 2.89 -2.65
CA VAL A 206 12.90 1.49 -2.31
C VAL A 206 12.39 1.33 -0.88
N GLY A 207 12.87 2.18 0.05
CA GLY A 207 12.38 2.22 1.42
C GLY A 207 10.94 2.75 1.49
N LEU A 208 10.59 3.75 0.68
CA LEU A 208 9.22 4.24 0.59
C LEU A 208 8.28 3.21 -0.05
N VAL A 209 8.72 2.52 -1.11
CA VAL A 209 7.94 1.45 -1.74
C VAL A 209 7.59 0.35 -0.74
N GLU A 210 8.57 -0.10 0.06
CA GLU A 210 8.30 -1.06 1.12
C GLU A 210 7.36 -0.49 2.19
N GLY A 211 7.58 0.77 2.60
CA GLY A 211 6.73 1.47 3.56
C GLY A 211 5.27 1.54 3.15
N LEU A 212 4.99 1.96 1.92
CA LEU A 212 3.64 2.06 1.36
C LEU A 212 2.95 0.69 1.32
N ARG A 213 3.69 -0.36 0.94
CA ARG A 213 3.19 -1.75 0.94
C ARG A 213 2.80 -2.19 2.36
N LEU A 214 3.69 -2.02 3.34
CA LEU A 214 3.43 -2.42 4.73
C LEU A 214 2.28 -1.61 5.34
N ALA A 215 2.24 -0.30 5.09
CA ALA A 215 1.15 0.57 5.54
C ALA A 215 -0.19 0.13 4.94
N TYR A 216 -0.22 -0.21 3.65
CA TYR A 216 -1.40 -0.78 3.00
C TYR A 216 -1.86 -2.06 3.69
N SER A 217 -0.98 -3.05 3.81
CA SER A 217 -1.37 -4.36 4.33
C SER A 217 -1.76 -4.32 5.81
N ALA A 218 -1.01 -3.58 6.65
CA ALA A 218 -1.38 -3.36 8.04
C ALA A 218 -2.74 -2.67 8.15
N SER A 219 -3.01 -1.68 7.30
CA SER A 219 -4.31 -0.99 7.27
C SER A 219 -5.47 -1.92 6.89
N MET A 220 -5.27 -2.82 5.92
CA MET A 220 -6.31 -3.79 5.54
C MET A 220 -6.55 -4.79 6.67
N ALA A 221 -5.49 -5.27 7.34
CA ALA A 221 -5.60 -6.15 8.49
C ALA A 221 -6.38 -5.49 9.65
N THR A 222 -6.08 -4.23 9.96
CA THR A 222 -6.82 -3.44 10.96
C THR A 222 -8.28 -3.25 10.56
N ARG A 223 -8.55 -2.97 9.27
CA ARG A 223 -9.90 -2.79 8.74
C ARG A 223 -10.76 -4.04 8.79
N ASN A 224 -10.14 -5.20 8.73
CA ASN A 224 -10.85 -6.46 8.90
C ASN A 224 -11.49 -6.60 10.30
N GLN A 225 -11.09 -5.77 11.27
CA GLN A 225 -11.58 -5.80 12.65
C GLN A 225 -12.63 -4.70 12.96
N ILE A 226 -12.67 -3.63 12.17
CA ILE A 226 -13.56 -2.48 12.39
C ILE A 226 -14.73 -2.47 11.42
N ILE A 227 -15.91 -2.06 11.90
CA ILE A 227 -17.16 -2.15 11.12
C ILE A 227 -17.51 -0.85 10.39
N GLU A 228 -16.85 0.23 10.78
CA GLU A 228 -17.10 1.60 10.37
C GLU A 228 -16.95 1.80 8.85
N PRO A 229 -15.92 1.27 8.16
CA PRO A 229 -15.81 1.41 6.70
C PRO A 229 -16.99 0.79 5.95
N ILE A 230 -17.44 -0.39 6.37
CA ILE A 230 -18.56 -1.10 5.75
C ILE A 230 -19.86 -0.33 6.04
N THR A 231 -20.08 0.02 7.30
CA THR A 231 -21.26 0.77 7.75
C THR A 231 -21.37 2.09 7.01
N PHE A 232 -20.26 2.82 6.89
CA PHE A 232 -20.17 4.07 6.15
C PHE A 232 -20.61 3.91 4.70
N VAL A 233 -20.08 2.92 3.97
CA VAL A 233 -20.44 2.74 2.56
C VAL A 233 -21.90 2.37 2.38
N HIS A 234 -22.46 1.50 3.25
CA HIS A 234 -23.87 1.12 3.19
C HIS A 234 -24.80 2.28 3.52
N LEU A 235 -24.51 3.04 4.59
CA LEU A 235 -25.29 4.23 4.97
C LEU A 235 -25.17 5.32 3.92
N HIS A 236 -23.96 5.58 3.39
CA HIS A 236 -23.75 6.51 2.29
C HIS A 236 -24.63 6.17 1.08
N ASN A 237 -24.60 4.90 0.67
CA ASN A 237 -25.39 4.42 -0.46
C ASN A 237 -26.89 4.60 -0.21
N MET A 238 -27.39 4.22 0.98
CA MET A 238 -28.79 4.41 1.32
C MET A 238 -29.20 5.90 1.36
N LEU A 239 -28.42 6.75 2.03
CA LEU A 239 -28.73 8.17 2.16
C LEU A 239 -28.74 8.86 0.78
N LYS A 240 -27.84 8.46 -0.11
CA LYS A 240 -27.80 8.88 -1.52
C LYS A 240 -29.08 8.45 -2.27
N GLU A 241 -29.42 7.16 -2.25
CA GLU A 241 -30.60 6.65 -2.95
C GLU A 241 -31.93 7.23 -2.40
N ARG A 242 -31.96 7.57 -1.11
CA ARG A 242 -33.10 8.24 -0.46
C ARG A 242 -33.13 9.77 -0.64
N GLY A 243 -32.12 10.36 -1.30
CA GLY A 243 -32.06 11.80 -1.57
C GLY A 243 -31.73 12.68 -0.37
N TYR A 244 -31.10 12.15 0.67
CA TYR A 244 -30.63 12.91 1.84
C TYR A 244 -29.24 13.53 1.63
N LEU A 245 -28.50 13.05 0.62
CA LEU A 245 -27.22 13.64 0.19
C LEU A 245 -27.45 14.32 -1.16
N ASP A 246 -27.21 15.63 -1.24
CA ASP A 246 -27.30 16.41 -2.48
C ASP A 246 -26.04 16.15 -3.36
N GLN A 247 -26.16 16.32 -4.68
CA GLN A 247 -25.06 16.14 -5.64
C GLN A 247 -23.95 17.20 -5.44
N MET A 248 -24.28 18.36 -4.88
CA MET A 248 -23.31 19.40 -4.49
C MET A 248 -22.65 19.12 -3.14
N THR A 249 -23.17 18.16 -2.37
CA THR A 249 -22.70 17.84 -1.03
C THR A 249 -21.32 17.18 -1.07
N SER A 250 -20.47 17.54 -0.10
CA SER A 250 -19.06 17.15 0.07
C SER A 250 -18.54 16.10 -0.91
N ILE A 251 -17.98 16.58 -2.04
CA ILE A 251 -17.35 15.77 -3.10
C ILE A 251 -16.45 14.68 -2.51
N ARG A 252 -15.77 14.99 -1.39
CA ARG A 252 -14.87 14.07 -0.70
C ARG A 252 -15.57 12.82 -0.14
N VAL A 253 -16.74 12.95 0.47
CA VAL A 253 -17.52 11.82 1.00
C VAL A 253 -17.92 10.88 -0.14
N HIS A 254 -18.42 11.46 -1.23
CA HIS A 254 -18.81 10.69 -2.42
C HIS A 254 -17.62 9.98 -3.05
N ARG A 255 -16.46 10.65 -3.10
CA ARG A 255 -15.23 10.08 -3.63
C ARG A 255 -14.70 8.95 -2.74
N VAL A 256 -14.60 9.13 -1.42
CA VAL A 256 -14.17 8.07 -0.48
C VAL A 256 -15.10 6.86 -0.58
N ALA A 257 -16.41 7.07 -0.49
CA ALA A 257 -17.37 5.97 -0.65
C ALA A 257 -17.30 5.32 -2.04
N GLY A 258 -17.10 6.12 -3.10
CA GLY A 258 -16.90 5.66 -4.47
C GLY A 258 -15.65 4.79 -4.62
N PHE A 259 -14.55 5.19 -4.00
CA PHE A 259 -13.31 4.45 -3.96
C PHE A 259 -13.50 3.07 -3.33
N PHE A 260 -14.13 3.00 -2.15
CA PHE A 260 -14.44 1.71 -1.53
C PHE A 260 -15.33 0.84 -2.41
N ARG A 261 -16.35 1.41 -3.06
CA ARG A 261 -17.20 0.68 -4.00
C ARG A 261 -16.47 0.19 -5.25
N ALA A 262 -15.46 0.92 -5.71
CA ALA A 262 -14.68 0.55 -6.89
C ALA A 262 -13.71 -0.60 -6.58
N PHE A 263 -13.00 -0.53 -5.47
CA PHE A 263 -11.87 -1.43 -5.19
C PHE A 263 -12.14 -2.53 -4.15
N PHE A 264 -13.21 -2.38 -3.35
CA PHE A 264 -13.56 -3.32 -2.28
C PHE A 264 -15.01 -3.80 -2.38
N LYS A 265 -15.63 -3.67 -3.57
CA LYS A 265 -17.02 -4.02 -3.84
C LYS A 265 -17.41 -5.40 -3.30
N ASP A 266 -16.59 -6.40 -3.58
CA ASP A 266 -16.84 -7.80 -3.20
C ASP A 266 -16.59 -8.06 -1.72
N SER A 267 -15.85 -7.17 -1.05
CA SER A 267 -15.64 -7.21 0.40
C SER A 267 -16.75 -6.53 1.19
N ILE A 268 -17.44 -5.55 0.58
CA ILE A 268 -18.40 -4.70 1.28
C ILE A 268 -19.85 -4.97 0.87
N PHE A 269 -20.11 -5.67 -0.24
CA PHE A 269 -21.45 -6.08 -0.64
C PHE A 269 -21.53 -7.58 -0.94
N PRO A 270 -22.59 -8.28 -0.50
CA PRO A 270 -22.85 -9.64 -0.92
C PRO A 270 -22.88 -9.74 -2.45
N LYS A 271 -22.04 -10.63 -3.02
CA LYS A 271 -21.85 -10.80 -4.47
C LYS A 271 -21.42 -9.53 -5.23
N GLY A 272 -20.91 -8.53 -4.52
CA GLY A 272 -20.55 -7.24 -5.12
C GLY A 272 -21.76 -6.46 -5.65
N GLU A 273 -22.99 -6.75 -5.25
CA GLU A 273 -24.18 -6.04 -5.75
C GLU A 273 -24.52 -4.84 -4.86
N ILE A 274 -24.45 -3.62 -5.43
CA ILE A 274 -24.81 -2.40 -4.70
C ILE A 274 -26.34 -2.34 -4.56
N PRO A 275 -26.90 -2.39 -3.34
CA PRO A 275 -28.34 -2.43 -3.14
C PRO A 275 -28.99 -1.09 -3.51
N LYS A 276 -30.15 -1.13 -4.15
CA LYS A 276 -31.03 0.05 -4.38
C LYS A 276 -32.18 0.14 -3.37
N PHE A 277 -32.47 -0.97 -2.68
CA PHE A 277 -33.53 -1.11 -1.68
C PHE A 277 -33.16 -2.23 -0.71
N LYS A 278 -33.91 -2.37 0.40
CA LYS A 278 -33.67 -3.39 1.45
C LYS A 278 -32.23 -3.35 1.98
N PHE A 279 -31.73 -2.15 2.23
CA PHE A 279 -30.35 -1.88 2.67
C PHE A 279 -29.95 -2.69 3.90
N ALA A 280 -30.79 -2.71 4.93
CA ALA A 280 -30.52 -3.45 6.17
C ALA A 280 -30.38 -4.96 5.95
N ARG A 281 -31.19 -5.56 5.05
CA ARG A 281 -31.07 -6.99 4.71
C ARG A 281 -29.75 -7.29 4.00
N CYS A 282 -29.30 -6.38 3.12
CA CYS A 282 -28.01 -6.51 2.44
C CYS A 282 -26.85 -6.42 3.44
N PHE A 283 -26.91 -5.41 4.33
CA PHE A 283 -25.93 -5.22 5.39
C PHE A 283 -25.86 -6.42 6.35
N GLN A 284 -27.01 -6.92 6.83
CA GLN A 284 -27.07 -8.09 7.69
C GLN A 284 -26.54 -9.36 7.00
N GLY A 285 -26.88 -9.55 5.73
CA GLY A 285 -26.40 -10.71 4.96
C GLY A 285 -24.87 -10.76 4.86
N LEU A 286 -24.20 -9.61 4.80
CA LEU A 286 -22.74 -9.53 4.86
C LEU A 286 -22.22 -9.96 6.24
N LEU A 287 -22.79 -9.41 7.32
CA LEU A 287 -22.39 -9.73 8.69
C LEU A 287 -22.56 -11.21 9.03
N ASP A 288 -23.64 -11.82 8.55
CA ASP A 288 -23.92 -13.24 8.77
C ASP A 288 -22.90 -14.15 8.06
N THR A 289 -22.30 -13.68 6.96
CA THR A 289 -21.24 -14.39 6.23
C THR A 289 -19.83 -14.12 6.77
N SER A 290 -19.64 -12.98 7.43
CA SER A 290 -18.35 -12.54 7.96
C SER A 290 -18.12 -13.08 9.37
N LYS A 291 -17.39 -14.19 9.50
CA LYS A 291 -16.76 -14.52 10.78
C LYS A 291 -15.67 -13.49 11.03
N ILE A 292 -15.83 -12.61 12.01
CA ILE A 292 -14.76 -11.73 12.50
C ILE A 292 -13.71 -12.65 13.15
N PRO A 293 -12.53 -12.88 12.56
CA PRO A 293 -11.54 -13.76 13.14
C PRO A 293 -10.84 -13.05 14.31
N SER A 294 -10.53 -13.80 15.37
CA SER A 294 -9.51 -13.43 16.34
C SER A 294 -8.16 -13.50 15.64
N ILE A 295 -7.38 -12.42 15.64
CA ILE A 295 -6.05 -12.38 15.04
C ILE A 295 -5.03 -12.72 16.13
N ASP A 296 -4.56 -13.96 16.15
CA ASP A 296 -3.34 -14.34 16.87
C ASP A 296 -2.19 -14.41 15.85
N GLY A 297 -1.23 -13.49 15.97
CA GLY A 297 0.06 -13.52 15.26
C GLY A 297 -0.04 -13.42 13.74
N TYR A 298 0.12 -12.22 13.19
CA TYR A 298 0.07 -12.02 11.74
C TYR A 298 1.37 -11.48 11.17
N ASP A 299 1.86 -12.16 10.13
CA ASP A 299 2.76 -11.61 9.14
C ASP A 299 1.97 -10.54 8.36
N VAL A 300 2.29 -9.27 8.61
CA VAL A 300 1.67 -8.09 7.97
C VAL A 300 1.68 -8.18 6.43
N GLY A 301 2.42 -9.12 5.83
CA GLY A 301 2.44 -9.39 4.39
C GLY A 301 1.24 -10.11 3.78
N ASP A 302 0.57 -11.06 4.46
CA ASP A 302 -0.39 -11.97 3.79
C ASP A 302 -1.86 -11.56 3.92
N LEU A 303 -2.40 -10.87 2.92
CA LEU A 303 -3.82 -10.47 2.91
C LEU A 303 -4.80 -11.63 2.63
N SER A 304 -4.31 -12.83 2.31
CA SER A 304 -5.14 -13.92 1.80
C SER A 304 -6.06 -14.54 2.85
N ASN A 305 -5.68 -14.48 4.15
CA ASN A 305 -6.50 -15.05 5.23
C ASN A 305 -7.39 -14.02 5.95
N LEU A 306 -7.48 -12.78 5.45
CA LEU A 306 -8.47 -11.83 5.93
C LEU A 306 -9.89 -12.29 5.57
N SER A 307 -10.90 -12.02 6.40
CA SER A 307 -12.29 -12.37 6.07
C SER A 307 -12.89 -11.37 5.06
N MET A 308 -12.47 -10.12 5.13
CA MET A 308 -12.86 -8.98 4.29
C MET A 308 -11.61 -8.20 3.85
N PHE A 309 -11.73 -7.30 2.87
CA PHE A 309 -10.63 -6.45 2.39
C PHE A 309 -9.40 -7.21 1.86
N ARG A 310 -9.64 -8.32 1.15
CA ARG A 310 -8.57 -9.17 0.56
C ARG A 310 -7.90 -8.59 -0.69
N THR A 311 -8.39 -7.47 -1.20
CA THR A 311 -7.83 -6.83 -2.40
C THR A 311 -6.35 -6.55 -2.18
N LYS A 312 -5.49 -7.05 -3.06
CA LYS A 312 -4.06 -6.76 -3.03
C LYS A 312 -3.78 -5.50 -3.85
N SER A 313 -2.95 -4.61 -3.35
CA SER A 313 -2.41 -3.50 -4.16
C SER A 313 -1.38 -4.04 -5.16
N GLN A 314 -1.01 -3.25 -6.17
CA GLN A 314 0.01 -3.69 -7.12
C GLN A 314 1.36 -3.91 -6.42
N LEU A 315 1.73 -3.03 -5.48
CA LEU A 315 2.96 -3.20 -4.70
C LEU A 315 2.99 -4.53 -3.92
N VAL A 316 1.85 -4.99 -3.39
CA VAL A 316 1.75 -6.29 -2.73
C VAL A 316 1.93 -7.43 -3.74
N LEU A 317 1.26 -7.36 -4.91
CA LEU A 317 1.37 -8.38 -5.95
C LEU A 317 2.80 -8.55 -6.47
N TYR A 318 3.48 -7.44 -6.78
CA TYR A 318 4.86 -7.48 -7.24
C TYR A 318 5.80 -8.02 -6.16
N GLN A 319 5.64 -7.64 -4.89
CA GLN A 319 6.48 -8.15 -3.81
C GLN A 319 6.29 -9.67 -3.59
N GLU A 320 5.05 -10.18 -3.59
CA GLU A 320 4.77 -11.62 -3.49
C GLU A 320 5.37 -12.40 -4.68
N ALA A 321 5.43 -11.76 -5.85
CA ALA A 321 6.07 -12.28 -7.05
C ALA A 321 7.59 -12.05 -7.07
N SER A 322 8.22 -11.62 -5.96
CA SER A 322 9.65 -11.32 -5.88
C SER A 322 10.11 -10.29 -6.93
N TRP A 323 9.25 -9.31 -7.22
CA TRP A 323 9.43 -8.27 -8.24
C TRP A 323 9.60 -8.79 -9.68
N ASP A 324 9.23 -10.04 -9.94
CA ASP A 324 9.19 -10.66 -11.26
C ASP A 324 7.73 -10.68 -11.74
N PRO A 325 7.31 -9.77 -12.65
CA PRO A 325 5.93 -9.70 -13.09
C PRO A 325 5.42 -11.04 -13.59
N SER A 326 6.26 -11.81 -14.29
CA SER A 326 5.93 -13.12 -14.89
C SER A 326 5.43 -14.15 -13.87
N ARG A 327 5.80 -14.00 -12.59
CA ARG A 327 5.37 -14.89 -11.50
C ARG A 327 4.01 -14.55 -10.93
N ILE A 328 3.42 -13.38 -11.27
CA ILE A 328 2.09 -13.00 -10.79
C ILE A 328 1.04 -13.90 -11.48
N PRO A 329 0.24 -14.67 -10.71
CA PRO A 329 -0.81 -15.51 -11.28
C PRO A 329 -1.91 -14.67 -11.95
N GLU A 330 -2.37 -15.11 -13.12
CA GLU A 330 -3.43 -14.43 -13.89
C GLU A 330 -4.70 -14.14 -13.09
N LYS A 331 -5.11 -15.06 -12.22
CA LYS A 331 -6.29 -14.92 -11.35
C LYS A 331 -6.25 -13.73 -10.40
N LEU A 332 -5.05 -13.26 -10.07
CA LEU A 332 -4.82 -12.14 -9.16
C LEU A 332 -4.69 -10.82 -9.93
N LEU A 333 -4.50 -10.87 -11.24
CA LEU A 333 -4.38 -9.68 -12.06
C LEU A 333 -5.73 -9.02 -12.26
N ASP A 334 -5.76 -7.71 -12.02
CA ASP A 334 -6.86 -6.92 -12.50
C ASP A 334 -6.71 -6.73 -14.02
N PRO A 335 -7.72 -7.11 -14.83
CA PRO A 335 -7.66 -6.98 -16.29
C PRO A 335 -7.32 -5.57 -16.82
N TRP A 336 -7.57 -4.53 -16.01
CA TRP A 336 -7.34 -3.13 -16.37
C TRP A 336 -6.05 -2.56 -15.75
N SER A 337 -5.25 -3.39 -15.09
CA SER A 337 -3.87 -3.01 -14.77
C SER A 337 -3.05 -2.95 -16.05
N ALA A 338 -1.96 -2.19 -16.09
CA ALA A 338 -1.10 -2.15 -17.25
C ALA A 338 -0.59 -3.56 -17.60
N ILE A 339 -0.16 -4.32 -16.60
CA ILE A 339 0.26 -5.72 -16.80
C ILE A 339 -0.90 -6.61 -17.26
N GLY A 340 -2.12 -6.36 -16.77
CA GLY A 340 -3.33 -7.06 -17.20
C GLY A 340 -3.64 -6.81 -18.68
N ILE A 341 -3.56 -5.56 -19.11
CA ILE A 341 -3.77 -5.15 -20.51
C ILE A 341 -2.71 -5.79 -21.42
N VAL A 342 -1.43 -5.71 -21.03
CA VAL A 342 -0.32 -6.32 -21.78
C VAL A 342 -0.53 -7.82 -21.95
N ARG A 343 -0.92 -8.53 -20.88
CA ARG A 343 -1.17 -9.98 -20.96
C ARG A 343 -2.42 -10.36 -21.73
N LEU A 344 -3.46 -9.54 -21.69
CA LEU A 344 -4.63 -9.72 -22.55
C LEU A 344 -4.24 -9.59 -24.03
N ASP A 345 -3.40 -8.62 -24.39
CA ASP A 345 -2.91 -8.49 -25.77
C ASP A 345 -1.98 -9.65 -26.15
N GLN A 346 -1.14 -10.14 -25.24
CA GLN A 346 -0.33 -11.35 -25.46
C GLN A 346 -1.18 -12.62 -25.66
N ALA A 347 -2.38 -12.68 -25.06
CA ALA A 347 -3.36 -13.77 -25.27
C ALA A 347 -4.14 -13.63 -26.58
N ARG A 348 -3.99 -12.52 -27.31
CA ARG A 348 -4.64 -12.26 -28.60
C ARG A 348 -4.05 -13.17 -29.68
N ARG A 349 -4.92 -13.76 -30.50
CA ARG A 349 -4.57 -14.60 -31.65
C ARG A 349 -5.33 -14.10 -32.87
N PHE A 350 -4.61 -13.85 -33.96
CA PHE A 350 -5.23 -13.53 -35.24
C PHE A 350 -5.52 -14.84 -35.99
N ASN A 351 -6.77 -15.06 -36.39
CA ASN A 351 -7.14 -16.18 -37.26
C ASN A 351 -7.06 -15.75 -38.73
N PRO A 352 -6.06 -16.20 -39.51
CA PRO A 352 -5.89 -15.76 -40.90
C PRO A 352 -7.00 -16.23 -41.83
N ALA A 353 -7.74 -17.28 -41.46
CA ALA A 353 -8.79 -17.87 -42.28
C ALA A 353 -10.13 -17.13 -42.15
N THR A 354 -10.42 -16.56 -40.97
CA THR A 354 -11.65 -15.80 -40.71
C THR A 354 -11.42 -14.29 -40.72
N GLY A 355 -10.17 -13.84 -40.57
CA GLY A 355 -9.85 -12.42 -40.36
C GLY A 355 -10.24 -11.91 -38.98
N GLU A 356 -10.71 -12.79 -38.10
CA GLU A 356 -11.18 -12.45 -36.75
C GLU A 356 -10.06 -12.60 -35.72
N VAL A 357 -10.13 -11.76 -34.70
CA VAL A 357 -9.29 -11.85 -33.51
C VAL A 357 -9.98 -12.78 -32.52
N GLN A 358 -9.26 -13.79 -32.04
CA GLN A 358 -9.69 -14.69 -30.98
C GLN A 358 -8.74 -14.57 -29.80
N PHE A 359 -9.25 -14.69 -28.58
CA PHE A 359 -8.42 -14.75 -27.39
C PHE A 359 -8.23 -16.19 -26.95
N GLU A 360 -7.03 -16.52 -26.49
CA GLU A 360 -6.79 -17.76 -25.77
C GLU A 360 -7.63 -17.78 -24.49
N GLU A 361 -8.22 -18.93 -24.13
CA GLU A 361 -9.14 -19.03 -22.98
C GLU A 361 -8.40 -19.09 -21.64
N THR A 362 -7.74 -17.98 -21.30
CA THR A 362 -6.97 -17.82 -20.07
C THR A 362 -7.88 -17.46 -18.88
N GLU A 363 -7.36 -17.57 -17.67
CA GLU A 363 -8.13 -17.18 -16.48
C GLU A 363 -8.32 -15.66 -16.42
N LEU A 364 -7.33 -14.91 -16.93
CA LEU A 364 -7.41 -13.47 -17.10
C LEU A 364 -8.52 -13.08 -18.09
N VAL A 365 -8.62 -13.76 -19.23
CA VAL A 365 -9.68 -13.52 -20.23
C VAL A 365 -11.06 -13.83 -19.66
N ARG A 366 -11.21 -14.94 -18.93
CA ARG A 366 -12.47 -15.25 -18.23
C ARG A 366 -12.82 -14.18 -17.18
N THR A 367 -11.84 -13.71 -16.43
CA THR A 367 -12.02 -12.64 -15.43
C THR A 367 -12.41 -11.32 -16.08
N ALA A 368 -11.77 -10.95 -17.19
CA ALA A 368 -12.08 -9.79 -17.99
C ALA A 368 -13.56 -9.83 -18.45
N LEU A 369 -13.97 -10.92 -19.09
CA LEU A 369 -15.35 -11.11 -19.56
C LEU A 369 -16.36 -11.04 -18.40
N ASN A 370 -16.07 -11.70 -17.28
CA ASN A 370 -16.93 -11.68 -16.09
C ASN A 370 -17.03 -10.30 -15.42
N LYS A 371 -15.96 -9.50 -15.48
CA LYS A 371 -15.95 -8.10 -15.02
C LYS A 371 -16.66 -7.16 -16.00
N GLY A 372 -17.28 -7.68 -17.06
CA GLY A 372 -17.99 -6.89 -18.04
C GLY A 372 -17.06 -6.17 -19.01
N MET A 373 -15.82 -6.66 -19.21
CA MET A 373 -15.04 -6.34 -20.43
C MET A 373 -15.71 -7.02 -21.63
N SER A 374 -16.90 -6.53 -21.92
CA SER A 374 -17.63 -6.58 -23.17
C SER A 374 -17.79 -5.13 -23.62
N ASP A 375 -18.32 -4.89 -24.82
CA ASP A 375 -18.38 -3.56 -25.45
C ASP A 375 -19.09 -2.42 -24.66
N GLU A 376 -19.60 -2.61 -23.44
CA GLU A 376 -20.23 -1.54 -22.65
C GLU A 376 -19.95 -1.56 -21.12
N TRP A 377 -19.29 -0.49 -20.67
CA TRP A 377 -19.41 0.29 -19.40
C TRP A 377 -18.43 0.03 -18.21
N LEU A 378 -17.79 1.06 -17.60
CA LEU A 378 -18.37 2.23 -16.88
C LEU A 378 -17.46 3.49 -16.80
N GLY A 379 -17.97 4.66 -17.20
CA GLY A 379 -17.66 5.97 -16.58
C GLY A 379 -16.59 6.87 -17.21
N VAL A 380 -15.72 6.32 -18.04
CA VAL A 380 -14.98 7.07 -19.08
C VAL A 380 -15.41 6.42 -20.38
N SER A 381 -15.83 7.22 -21.36
CA SER A 381 -16.27 6.70 -22.67
C SER A 381 -15.07 6.03 -23.33
N VAL A 382 -14.98 4.71 -23.14
CA VAL A 382 -13.92 3.88 -23.67
C VAL A 382 -14.54 2.52 -24.01
N THR A 383 -15.02 2.35 -25.24
CA THR A 383 -15.34 1.06 -25.87
C THR A 383 -14.15 0.09 -25.78
N PHE A 384 -14.32 -1.21 -26.04
CA PHE A 384 -13.18 -2.12 -26.17
C PHE A 384 -12.16 -1.57 -27.17
N ASP A 385 -12.63 -0.95 -28.26
CA ASP A 385 -11.80 -0.27 -29.26
C ASP A 385 -11.08 0.97 -28.70
N GLU A 386 -11.72 1.81 -27.88
CA GLU A 386 -11.06 2.94 -27.20
C GLU A 386 -10.13 2.46 -26.06
N GLY A 387 -10.38 1.29 -25.46
CA GLY A 387 -9.56 0.71 -24.39
C GLY A 387 -8.31 0.06 -24.97
N MET A 388 -8.47 -0.52 -26.16
CA MET A 388 -7.40 -0.84 -27.07
C MET A 388 -6.72 0.43 -27.61
N GLU A 389 -7.41 1.55 -27.82
CA GLU A 389 -6.82 2.83 -28.23
C GLU A 389 -5.99 3.45 -27.10
N ILE A 390 -6.41 3.36 -25.83
CA ILE A 390 -5.61 3.73 -24.65
C ILE A 390 -4.45 2.75 -24.47
N ALA A 391 -4.66 1.45 -24.69
CA ALA A 391 -3.58 0.48 -24.71
C ALA A 391 -2.60 0.76 -25.86
N GLU A 392 -3.07 1.24 -27.01
CA GLU A 392 -2.30 1.63 -28.19
C GLU A 392 -1.61 3.00 -28.00
N GLU A 393 -2.20 3.94 -27.25
CA GLU A 393 -1.56 5.18 -26.80
C GLU A 393 -0.47 4.89 -25.75
N CYS A 394 -0.74 3.96 -24.84
CA CYS A 394 0.28 3.35 -23.99
C CYS A 394 1.33 2.64 -24.86
N ARG A 395 0.97 2.02 -25.98
CA ARG A 395 1.90 1.41 -26.94
C ARG A 395 2.77 2.43 -27.67
N VAL A 396 2.33 3.69 -27.80
CA VAL A 396 3.19 4.81 -28.25
C VAL A 396 4.22 5.18 -27.16
N LEU A 397 3.84 5.06 -25.88
CA LEU A 397 4.74 5.21 -24.72
C LEU A 397 5.67 4.00 -24.52
N PHE A 398 5.21 2.80 -24.87
CA PHE A 398 5.87 1.51 -24.72
C PHE A 398 5.88 0.79 -26.06
N LYS A 399 6.68 1.28 -27.02
CA LYS A 399 6.75 0.69 -28.38
C LYS A 399 7.11 -0.79 -28.32
N PRO A 400 6.20 -1.72 -28.64
CA PRO A 400 6.55 -3.11 -28.92
C PRO A 400 7.28 -3.09 -30.26
N LYS A 401 8.45 -3.73 -30.34
CA LYS A 401 9.08 -3.92 -31.65
C LYS A 401 8.32 -4.95 -32.49
N MET A 402 7.42 -5.72 -31.89
CA MET A 402 6.55 -6.68 -32.59
C MET A 402 5.24 -6.06 -33.11
N LEU A 403 5.32 -5.21 -34.14
CA LEU A 403 4.34 -5.25 -35.25
C LEU A 403 4.97 -4.91 -36.61
N ALA A 404 6.29 -5.00 -36.73
CA ALA A 404 6.97 -5.00 -38.02
C ALA A 404 7.92 -6.19 -38.08
N ASN A 405 7.37 -7.38 -38.28
CA ASN A 405 8.14 -8.47 -38.88
C ASN A 405 7.70 -8.65 -40.34
N PRO A 406 8.19 -7.82 -41.28
CA PRO A 406 8.08 -8.16 -42.69
C PRO A 406 9.06 -9.30 -42.94
N LYS A 407 8.54 -10.53 -42.98
CA LYS A 407 9.14 -11.71 -43.64
C LYS A 407 10.67 -11.70 -43.73
N GLY A 408 11.36 -12.36 -42.81
CA GLY A 408 12.77 -12.71 -43.08
C GLY A 408 13.54 -13.20 -41.87
N GLN A 409 13.87 -14.50 -41.89
CA GLN A 409 14.81 -15.21 -41.02
C GLN A 409 14.39 -15.39 -39.55
N GLU A 410 13.75 -16.53 -39.31
CA GLU A 410 13.84 -17.26 -38.04
C GLU A 410 15.32 -17.54 -37.76
N ASP A 411 15.94 -16.73 -36.92
CA ASP A 411 17.12 -17.14 -36.18
C ASP A 411 16.64 -17.81 -34.89
N ASN A 412 16.78 -19.14 -34.83
CA ASN A 412 16.32 -20.02 -33.76
C ASN A 412 17.17 -19.88 -32.49
N SER A 413 17.36 -18.67 -31.97
CA SER A 413 17.76 -18.49 -30.57
C SER A 413 16.51 -18.12 -29.77
N THR A 414 15.93 -19.12 -29.11
CA THR A 414 14.73 -19.11 -28.26
C THR A 414 14.71 -18.08 -27.11
N ASP A 415 15.69 -17.18 -27.03
CA ASP A 415 15.92 -16.27 -25.89
C ASP A 415 15.41 -14.84 -26.13
N TRP A 416 15.41 -14.36 -27.38
CA TRP A 416 15.03 -12.97 -27.68
C TRP A 416 13.54 -12.68 -27.51
N GLY A 417 12.68 -13.64 -27.89
CA GLY A 417 11.23 -13.48 -27.72
C GLY A 417 10.82 -13.46 -26.23
N TYR A 418 11.49 -14.26 -25.40
CA TYR A 418 11.26 -14.25 -23.95
C TYR A 418 11.74 -12.93 -23.32
N LEU A 419 12.89 -12.41 -23.77
CA LEU A 419 13.41 -11.13 -23.29
C LEU A 419 12.52 -9.95 -23.69
N GLU A 420 11.93 -9.95 -24.89
CA GLU A 420 11.02 -8.89 -25.34
C GLU A 420 9.74 -8.86 -24.48
N ILE A 421 9.11 -10.02 -24.26
CA ILE A 421 7.95 -10.16 -23.37
C ILE A 421 8.28 -9.68 -21.95
N PHE A 422 9.46 -10.07 -21.44
CA PHE A 422 9.90 -9.65 -20.11
C PHE A 422 10.10 -8.13 -19.99
N LEU A 423 10.64 -7.48 -21.03
CA LEU A 423 10.82 -6.03 -21.05
C LEU A 423 9.47 -5.29 -21.11
N GLU A 424 8.50 -5.81 -21.86
CA GLU A 424 7.14 -5.28 -21.90
C GLU A 424 6.47 -5.37 -20.52
N ASP A 425 6.59 -6.54 -19.86
CA ASP A 425 6.08 -6.77 -18.51
C ASP A 425 6.73 -5.79 -17.49
N LEU A 426 8.02 -5.49 -17.61
CA LEU A 426 8.71 -4.53 -16.74
C LEU A 426 8.25 -3.08 -16.94
N GLU A 427 8.03 -2.67 -18.18
CA GLU A 427 7.50 -1.33 -18.46
C GLU A 427 6.05 -1.19 -17.98
N ALA A 428 5.24 -2.24 -18.14
CA ALA A 428 3.89 -2.31 -17.57
C ALA A 428 3.93 -2.19 -16.03
N ALA A 429 4.86 -2.89 -15.38
CA ALA A 429 5.05 -2.82 -13.93
C ALA A 429 5.34 -1.40 -13.44
N LYS A 430 6.14 -0.62 -14.18
CA LYS A 430 6.41 0.79 -13.84
C LYS A 430 5.14 1.64 -13.85
N ILE A 431 4.25 1.44 -14.81
CA ILE A 431 2.95 2.13 -14.87
C ILE A 431 2.09 1.71 -13.69
N ASP A 432 2.00 0.40 -13.43
CA ASP A 432 1.18 -0.13 -12.34
C ASP A 432 1.63 0.38 -10.99
N ILE A 433 2.94 0.37 -10.71
CA ILE A 433 3.52 0.93 -9.49
C ILE A 433 3.16 2.43 -9.37
N SER A 434 3.30 3.19 -10.45
CA SER A 434 2.96 4.62 -10.45
C SER A 434 1.47 4.83 -10.17
N ASN A 435 0.62 4.02 -10.78
CA ASN A 435 -0.84 4.07 -10.61
C ASN A 435 -1.28 3.67 -9.20
N ASP A 436 -0.57 2.72 -8.58
CA ASP A 436 -0.82 2.22 -7.22
C ASP A 436 -0.46 3.23 -6.13
N VAL A 437 0.46 4.16 -6.42
CA VAL A 437 0.87 5.20 -5.48
C VAL A 437 0.15 6.53 -5.71
N VAL A 438 0.05 7.01 -6.96
CA VAL A 438 -0.48 8.37 -7.25
C VAL A 438 -1.48 8.45 -8.40
N GLY A 439 -1.81 7.33 -9.05
CA GLY A 439 -2.70 7.33 -10.20
C GLY A 439 -4.15 6.98 -9.88
N CYS A 440 -4.90 6.60 -10.91
CA CYS A 440 -6.34 6.31 -10.80
C CYS A 440 -6.68 5.08 -9.93
N ARG A 441 -5.67 4.30 -9.53
CA ARG A 441 -5.79 3.07 -8.76
C ARG A 441 -4.84 3.09 -7.56
N ALA A 442 -4.78 4.23 -6.87
CA ALA A 442 -3.79 4.50 -5.83
C ALA A 442 -4.00 3.69 -4.53
N LEU A 443 -4.14 2.36 -4.62
CA LEU A 443 -4.43 1.51 -3.48
C LEU A 443 -3.39 1.67 -2.39
N SER A 444 -2.10 1.74 -2.69
CA SER A 444 -1.07 1.98 -1.66
C SER A 444 -0.86 3.45 -1.32
N GLY A 445 -1.33 4.38 -2.14
CA GLY A 445 -1.19 5.84 -1.92
C GLY A 445 -2.14 6.44 -0.87
N PHE A 446 -3.24 5.76 -0.55
CA PHE A 446 -4.22 6.27 0.41
C PHE A 446 -3.75 6.15 1.88
N ASN A 447 -3.95 7.21 2.65
CA ASN A 447 -3.80 7.16 4.11
C ASN A 447 -5.03 6.50 4.75
N TYR A 448 -5.04 5.17 4.74
CA TYR A 448 -6.17 4.40 5.27
C TYR A 448 -6.36 4.51 6.78
N THR A 449 -5.27 4.78 7.51
CA THR A 449 -5.31 5.06 8.95
C THR A 449 -6.11 6.33 9.19
N GLU A 450 -5.87 7.39 8.42
CA GLU A 450 -6.62 8.66 8.53
C GLU A 450 -8.09 8.44 8.21
N ILE A 451 -8.40 7.74 7.11
CA ILE A 451 -9.80 7.41 6.78
C ILE A 451 -10.46 6.63 7.92
N ALA A 452 -9.78 5.64 8.51
CA ALA A 452 -10.33 4.87 9.62
C ALA A 452 -10.58 5.77 10.85
N TRP A 453 -9.61 6.60 11.22
CA TRP A 453 -9.72 7.56 12.32
C TRP A 453 -10.88 8.54 12.12
N THR A 454 -10.98 9.13 10.93
CA THR A 454 -12.07 10.04 10.55
C THR A 454 -13.43 9.36 10.68
N LEU A 455 -13.57 8.12 10.20
CA LEU A 455 -14.82 7.38 10.32
C LEU A 455 -15.18 7.10 11.78
N MET A 456 -14.22 6.68 12.60
CA MET A 456 -14.43 6.44 14.03
C MET A 456 -14.94 7.70 14.75
N ASN A 457 -14.30 8.84 14.47
CA ASN A 457 -14.70 10.13 15.02
C ASN A 457 -16.07 10.60 14.53
N MET A 458 -16.38 10.37 13.25
CA MET A 458 -17.70 10.67 12.70
C MET A 458 -18.79 9.88 13.43
N PHE A 459 -18.62 8.56 13.58
CA PHE A 459 -19.61 7.75 14.31
C PHE A 459 -19.73 8.17 15.77
N GLN A 460 -18.62 8.50 16.45
CA GLN A 460 -18.68 9.03 17.80
C GLN A 460 -19.51 10.32 17.90
N LYS A 461 -19.30 11.27 16.98
CA LYS A 461 -20.09 12.53 16.97
C LYS A 461 -21.58 12.29 16.71
N ILE A 462 -21.91 11.30 15.88
CA ILE A 462 -23.30 10.88 15.66
C ILE A 462 -23.90 10.31 16.94
N GLU A 463 -23.17 9.43 17.64
CA GLU A 463 -23.60 8.82 18.90
C GLU A 463 -23.84 9.90 19.97
N ASP A 464 -22.91 10.84 20.11
CA ASP A 464 -22.99 11.95 21.07
C ASP A 464 -24.22 12.85 20.80
N GLU A 465 -24.48 13.22 19.53
CA GLU A 465 -25.65 14.05 19.17
C GLU A 465 -26.99 13.30 19.37
N LEU A 466 -27.03 12.00 19.12
CA LEU A 466 -28.23 11.19 19.38
C LEU A 466 -28.50 11.02 20.88
N ASP A 467 -27.45 10.93 21.69
CA ASP A 467 -27.56 10.92 23.16
C ASP A 467 -28.09 12.25 23.71
N GLU A 468 -27.62 13.39 23.18
CA GLU A 468 -28.10 14.73 23.54
C GLU A 468 -29.59 14.94 23.20
N GLN A 469 -30.07 14.33 22.10
CA GLN A 469 -31.48 14.37 21.70
C GLN A 469 -32.40 13.49 22.58
N GLY A 470 -31.86 12.81 23.61
CA GLY A 470 -32.63 12.06 24.60
C GLY A 470 -33.15 10.71 24.11
N GLY A 471 -32.66 10.21 22.98
CA GLY A 471 -33.12 8.95 22.39
C GLY A 471 -32.33 7.73 22.91
N LEU A 472 -32.75 7.09 24.00
CA LEU A 472 -32.15 5.81 24.44
C LEU A 472 -32.42 4.63 23.46
N ASP A 473 -33.34 4.81 22.51
CA ASP A 473 -33.82 3.76 21.59
C ASP A 473 -32.82 3.33 20.49
N TRP A 474 -31.67 4.00 20.36
CA TRP A 474 -30.66 3.58 19.38
C TRP A 474 -29.65 2.57 19.94
N ARG A 475 -29.48 2.52 21.26
CA ARG A 475 -28.59 1.56 21.93
C ARG A 475 -29.23 0.18 21.98
N CYS A 476 -28.43 -0.87 21.85
CA CYS A 476 -28.94 -2.24 21.87
C CYS A 476 -29.41 -2.61 23.28
N SER A 477 -30.70 -2.95 23.43
CA SER A 477 -31.27 -3.40 24.70
C SER A 477 -30.68 -4.75 25.11
N GLY A 478 -29.73 -4.76 26.04
CA GLY A 478 -29.10 -5.98 26.58
C GLY A 478 -27.59 -6.08 26.41
N CYS A 479 -26.95 -5.12 25.74
CA CYS A 479 -25.48 -5.05 25.70
C CYS A 479 -24.95 -4.36 26.97
N SER A 480 -24.08 -5.03 27.72
CA SER A 480 -23.39 -4.46 28.90
C SER A 480 -22.66 -3.17 28.52
N HIS A 481 -22.84 -2.09 29.28
CA HIS A 481 -22.32 -0.76 28.95
C HIS A 481 -20.79 -0.66 28.85
N ASP A 482 -20.05 -1.65 29.36
CA ASP A 482 -18.59 -1.54 29.59
C ASP A 482 -17.73 -2.50 28.75
N SER A 483 -18.28 -3.19 27.74
CA SER A 483 -17.53 -4.16 26.94
C SER A 483 -17.32 -3.74 25.47
N GLN A 484 -16.18 -4.11 24.90
CA GLN A 484 -15.83 -3.96 23.47
C GLN A 484 -16.94 -4.47 22.54
N ALA A 485 -17.48 -5.66 22.85
CA ALA A 485 -18.58 -6.24 22.10
C ALA A 485 -19.79 -5.29 22.08
N SER A 486 -20.10 -4.64 23.20
CA SER A 486 -21.24 -3.73 23.31
C SER A 486 -21.14 -2.49 22.41
N ALA A 487 -19.97 -1.86 22.29
CA ALA A 487 -19.82 -0.68 21.43
C ALA A 487 -19.97 -1.01 19.94
N ALA A 488 -19.30 -2.07 19.47
CA ALA A 488 -19.46 -2.56 18.11
C ALA A 488 -20.91 -3.01 17.84
N HIS A 489 -21.55 -3.69 18.80
CA HIS A 489 -22.96 -4.08 18.70
C HIS A 489 -23.91 -2.87 18.69
N ASN A 490 -23.61 -1.79 19.41
CA ASN A 490 -24.41 -0.57 19.40
C ASN A 490 -24.32 0.14 18.04
N ARG A 491 -23.12 0.25 17.44
CA ARG A 491 -22.95 0.81 16.09
C ARG A 491 -23.65 -0.01 15.03
N LEU A 492 -23.52 -1.33 15.11
CA LEU A 492 -24.23 -2.28 14.25
C LEU A 492 -25.75 -2.14 14.39
N HIS A 493 -26.24 -2.11 15.62
CA HIS A 493 -27.66 -1.95 15.92
C HIS A 493 -28.20 -0.60 15.41
N LEU A 494 -27.48 0.49 15.66
CA LEU A 494 -27.81 1.83 15.18
C LEU A 494 -27.88 1.85 13.66
N ALA A 495 -26.84 1.38 12.98
CA ALA A 495 -26.78 1.32 11.52
C ALA A 495 -27.94 0.51 10.94
N ARG A 496 -28.22 -0.66 11.51
CA ARG A 496 -29.33 -1.51 11.09
C ARG A 496 -30.68 -0.83 11.32
N SER A 497 -30.89 -0.24 12.50
CA SER A 497 -32.13 0.49 12.84
C SER A 497 -32.40 1.63 11.85
N VAL A 498 -31.36 2.39 11.50
CA VAL A 498 -31.46 3.48 10.52
C VAL A 498 -31.74 2.92 9.11
N MET A 499 -31.11 1.81 8.73
CA MET A 499 -31.35 1.17 7.43
C MET A 499 -32.70 0.46 7.28
N ASP A 500 -33.24 -0.09 8.38
CA ASP A 500 -34.54 -0.74 8.45
C ASP A 500 -35.68 0.29 8.55
N SER A 501 -35.40 1.50 9.06
CA SER A 501 -36.43 2.53 9.16
C SER A 501 -36.94 2.96 7.78
N ASP A 502 -38.26 2.96 7.62
CA ASP A 502 -38.94 3.68 6.55
C ASP A 502 -38.76 5.21 6.75
N GLN A 503 -39.28 6.03 5.83
CA GLN A 503 -39.15 7.51 5.86
C GLN A 503 -39.62 8.19 7.17
N ASP A 504 -40.13 7.46 8.15
CA ASP A 504 -40.62 7.95 9.44
C ASP A 504 -39.51 8.31 10.45
N ASN A 505 -38.24 7.95 10.20
CA ASN A 505 -37.12 8.30 11.08
C ASN A 505 -36.24 9.46 10.53
N LYS A 506 -36.90 10.51 10.01
CA LYS A 506 -36.25 11.64 9.33
C LYS A 506 -35.21 12.35 10.19
N GLU A 507 -35.48 12.46 11.50
CA GLU A 507 -34.60 13.14 12.44
C GLU A 507 -33.25 12.43 12.54
N ARG A 508 -33.23 11.10 12.73
CA ARG A 508 -31.98 10.32 12.75
C ARG A 508 -31.27 10.37 11.40
N LEU A 509 -32.00 10.24 10.29
CA LEU A 509 -31.41 10.35 8.94
C LEU A 509 -30.75 11.72 8.72
N SER A 510 -31.33 12.80 9.28
CA SER A 510 -30.75 14.14 9.19
C SER A 510 -29.46 14.30 10.01
N VAL A 511 -29.37 13.66 11.19
CA VAL A 511 -28.12 13.64 11.99
C VAL A 511 -27.01 12.92 11.23
N PHE A 512 -27.31 11.75 10.65
CA PHE A 512 -26.35 11.03 9.83
C PHE A 512 -25.92 11.83 8.60
N ALA A 513 -26.87 12.42 7.87
CA ALA A 513 -26.57 13.25 6.72
C ALA A 513 -25.62 14.40 7.12
N LYS A 514 -26.00 15.20 8.12
CA LYS A 514 -25.18 16.29 8.68
C LYS A 514 -23.74 15.84 8.98
N HIS A 515 -23.55 14.77 9.75
CA HIS A 515 -22.18 14.34 10.09
C HIS A 515 -21.42 13.78 8.90
N PHE A 516 -22.09 13.13 7.95
CA PHE A 516 -21.46 12.71 6.70
C PHE A 516 -20.97 13.92 5.91
N GLU A 517 -21.70 15.04 5.88
CA GLU A 517 -21.28 16.26 5.19
C GLU A 517 -19.94 16.81 5.72
N TYR A 518 -19.75 16.76 7.04
CA TYR A 518 -18.57 17.33 7.70
C TYR A 518 -17.45 16.34 7.97
N ALA A 519 -17.70 15.03 7.97
CA ALA A 519 -16.70 14.03 8.39
C ALA A 519 -15.38 14.15 7.63
N PHE A 520 -15.44 14.46 6.34
CA PHE A 520 -14.27 14.56 5.47
C PHE A 520 -13.93 16.00 5.05
N SER A 521 -14.46 17.02 5.75
CA SER A 521 -14.09 18.42 5.49
C SER A 521 -12.62 18.70 5.74
N ASP A 522 -12.03 17.93 6.66
CA ASP A 522 -10.65 18.09 7.11
C ASP A 522 -9.73 17.05 6.46
N LEU A 523 -10.29 16.02 5.81
CA LEU A 523 -9.50 15.05 5.05
C LEU A 523 -8.82 15.81 3.92
N THR A 524 -7.49 15.80 3.94
CA THR A 524 -6.71 16.52 2.95
C THR A 524 -6.97 15.95 1.56
N ASP A 525 -6.83 16.77 0.50
CA ASP A 525 -7.10 16.35 -0.88
C ASP A 525 -6.08 15.26 -1.29
N TYR A 526 -6.40 14.00 -0.96
CA TYR A 526 -5.67 12.77 -1.25
C TYR A 526 -6.29 12.01 -2.43
N MET A 527 -7.26 12.61 -3.13
CA MET A 527 -8.06 11.97 -4.17
C MET A 527 -7.90 12.60 -5.55
#